data_AF-A0A4Q7LVA6-F1
#
_entry.id   AF-A0A4Q7LVA6-F1
#
_cell.length_a   1.000
_cell.length_b   1.000
_cell.length_c   1.000
_cell.angle_alpha   90.00
_cell.angle_beta   90.00
_cell.angle_gamma   90.00
#
_symmetry.space_group_name_H-M   'P 1'
#
loop_
_entity.id
_entity.type
_entity.pdbx_description
1 polymer ?
#
loop_
_entity_poly.entity_id
_entity_poly.type
_entity_poly.pdbx_seq_one_letter_code
_entity_poly.pdbx_strand_id
1 'polypeptide(L)'
;MLATCEPPSERELKVLDTAADAIALDEEPISNWLTIGAQKTLGNGLIRSGPKGSVPICTPDTVMNRVGASLKAPKGLGAGQLVEYQLQLASKIPMPDEIVIEQVGKAAFNESKQHSEVFPRQDIRPLGRSTLATFGKRAIAFRDVAVQQMSGETPLGTGAAQVAAVVGDPTALPRIVEMINVKVGNLPPNAVIQLDARDRLLELAWAIYFAGDAGRTASASIHKVMERKVESRAPPFGIVELNPKRFCRVLELIEGPAATVAYPYCSDPSVPFEQ
;
A
#
# COMPACT_ATOMS: atom_id res chain seq x y z
N MET A 1 -9.52 11.04 4.24
CA MET A 1 -9.33 11.55 2.86
C MET A 1 -8.89 10.38 1.98
N LEU A 2 -9.73 9.95 1.02
CA LEU A 2 -9.19 9.54 -0.29
C LEU A 2 -8.12 10.58 -0.62
N ALA A 3 -6.91 10.23 -1.06
CA ALA A 3 -6.02 11.28 -1.57
C ALA A 3 -6.87 12.06 -2.58
N THR A 4 -7.26 13.29 -2.23
CA THR A 4 -8.21 14.08 -2.98
C THR A 4 -7.39 14.56 -4.15
N CYS A 5 -7.25 13.69 -5.14
CA CYS A 5 -6.53 14.01 -6.33
C CYS A 5 -7.40 15.00 -7.10
N GLU A 6 -6.75 15.96 -7.74
CA GLU A 6 -7.45 16.89 -8.61
C GLU A 6 -7.61 16.26 -10.00
N PRO A 7 -8.72 16.53 -10.71
CA PRO A 7 -8.84 16.11 -12.09
C PRO A 7 -7.71 16.72 -12.96
N PRO A 8 -7.22 15.99 -13.96
CA PRO A 8 -6.18 16.48 -14.85
C PRO A 8 -6.71 17.62 -15.74
N SER A 9 -5.86 18.60 -15.98
CA SER A 9 -6.01 19.56 -17.09
C SER A 9 -5.79 18.86 -18.44
N GLU A 10 -6.15 19.51 -19.54
CA GLU A 10 -5.90 18.97 -20.89
C GLU A 10 -4.43 18.60 -21.13
N ARG A 11 -3.50 19.42 -20.61
CA ARG A 11 -2.07 19.17 -20.74
C ARG A 11 -1.64 17.93 -19.94
N GLU A 12 -2.09 17.80 -18.70
CA GLU A 12 -1.74 16.64 -17.86
C GLU A 12 -2.38 15.36 -18.41
N LEU A 13 -3.62 15.44 -18.88
CA LEU A 13 -4.28 14.32 -19.54
C LEU A 13 -3.50 13.86 -20.77
N LYS A 14 -3.05 14.81 -21.61
CA LYS A 14 -2.19 14.49 -22.76
C LYS A 14 -0.89 13.80 -22.35
N VAL A 15 -0.26 14.19 -21.24
CA VAL A 15 0.95 13.52 -20.71
C VAL A 15 0.63 12.08 -20.28
N LEU A 16 -0.48 11.87 -19.57
CA LEU A 16 -0.93 10.55 -19.15
C LEU A 16 -1.26 9.64 -20.35
N ASP A 17 -1.97 10.16 -21.35
CA ASP A 17 -2.29 9.43 -22.57
C ASP A 17 -1.03 9.09 -23.37
N THR A 18 -0.10 10.04 -23.50
CA THR A 18 1.19 9.80 -24.18
C THR A 18 2.00 8.71 -23.47
N ALA A 19 1.98 8.69 -22.14
CA ALA A 19 2.63 7.61 -21.38
C ALA A 19 1.95 6.26 -21.61
N ALA A 20 0.61 6.22 -21.64
CA ALA A 20 -0.11 4.99 -21.96
C ALA A 20 0.16 4.50 -23.39
N ASP A 21 0.25 5.40 -24.37
CA ASP A 21 0.62 5.10 -25.76
C ASP A 21 2.04 4.55 -25.86
N ALA A 22 3.00 5.19 -25.18
CA ALA A 22 4.39 4.74 -25.16
C ALA A 22 4.51 3.32 -24.59
N ILE A 23 3.72 2.99 -23.55
CA ILE A 23 3.61 1.60 -23.10
C ILE A 23 2.97 0.77 -24.20
N ALA A 24 1.81 1.13 -24.76
CA ALA A 24 1.08 0.29 -25.71
C ALA A 24 1.90 -0.07 -26.97
N LEU A 25 2.75 0.84 -27.46
CA LEU A 25 3.54 0.68 -28.69
C LEU A 25 4.82 -0.17 -28.52
N ASP A 26 5.23 -0.46 -27.30
CA ASP A 26 6.40 -1.31 -27.04
C ASP A 26 6.00 -2.80 -27.15
N GLU A 27 6.33 -3.48 -28.25
CA GLU A 27 5.92 -4.88 -28.47
C GLU A 27 6.85 -5.90 -27.80
N GLU A 28 8.04 -5.48 -27.36
CA GLU A 28 9.04 -6.33 -26.72
C GLU A 28 9.00 -6.23 -25.18
N PRO A 29 9.68 -7.14 -24.46
CA PRO A 29 9.90 -6.95 -23.03
C PRO A 29 10.54 -5.59 -22.78
N ILE A 30 9.86 -4.80 -21.94
CA ILE A 30 10.13 -3.36 -21.74
C ILE A 30 11.62 -3.14 -21.42
N SER A 31 12.33 -2.56 -22.39
CA SER A 31 13.76 -2.20 -22.28
C SER A 31 14.05 -0.79 -22.83
N ASN A 32 13.07 -0.16 -23.46
CA ASN A 32 13.17 1.17 -24.04
C ASN A 32 13.05 2.27 -22.96
N TRP A 33 13.96 3.25 -22.99
CA TRP A 33 13.97 4.43 -22.11
C TRP A 33 12.63 5.21 -22.10
N LEU A 34 11.93 5.26 -23.23
CA LEU A 34 10.61 5.89 -23.32
C LEU A 34 9.56 5.14 -22.49
N THR A 35 9.53 3.82 -22.59
CA THR A 35 8.61 2.97 -21.83
C THR A 35 8.92 3.02 -20.34
N ILE A 36 10.20 3.02 -19.96
CA ILE A 36 10.62 3.23 -18.56
C ILE A 36 10.13 4.58 -18.05
N GLY A 37 10.30 5.65 -18.84
CA GLY A 37 9.80 6.99 -18.50
C GLY A 37 8.28 7.04 -18.35
N ALA A 38 7.55 6.32 -19.21
CA ALA A 38 6.10 6.18 -19.13
C ALA A 38 5.65 5.42 -17.88
N GLN A 39 6.31 4.29 -17.56
CA GLN A 39 6.04 3.53 -16.34
C GLN A 39 6.34 4.36 -15.08
N LYS A 40 7.45 5.11 -15.05
CA LYS A 40 7.77 6.05 -13.96
C LYS A 40 6.69 7.12 -13.82
N THR A 41 6.23 7.70 -14.93
CA THR A 41 5.19 8.73 -14.94
C THR A 41 3.86 8.22 -14.38
N LEU A 42 3.40 7.06 -14.85
CA LEU A 42 2.12 6.48 -14.43
C LEU A 42 2.21 5.85 -13.02
N GLY A 43 3.33 5.22 -12.69
CA GLY A 43 3.61 4.62 -11.38
C GLY A 43 3.70 5.67 -10.26
N ASN A 44 4.46 6.74 -10.46
CA ASN A 44 4.54 7.82 -9.47
C ASN A 44 3.28 8.72 -9.49
N GLY A 45 2.68 8.91 -10.66
CA GLY A 45 1.60 9.87 -10.87
C GLY A 45 2.11 11.29 -11.10
N LEU A 46 1.20 12.19 -11.47
CA LEU A 46 1.49 13.61 -11.67
C LEU A 46 1.15 14.41 -10.40
N ILE A 47 1.91 15.47 -10.16
CA ILE A 47 1.73 16.40 -9.05
C ILE A 47 1.67 17.82 -9.61
N ARG A 48 0.67 18.58 -9.17
CA ARG A 48 0.51 19.99 -9.52
C ARG A 48 0.90 20.85 -8.32
N SER A 49 1.90 21.71 -8.49
CA SER A 49 2.25 22.71 -7.48
C SER A 49 1.30 23.91 -7.58
N GLY A 50 0.70 24.27 -6.46
CA GLY A 50 -0.18 25.43 -6.33
C GLY A 50 0.17 26.28 -5.10
N PRO A 51 -0.55 27.40 -4.89
CA PRO A 51 -0.27 28.34 -3.80
C PRO A 51 -0.38 27.73 -2.40
N LYS A 52 -1.16 26.65 -2.26
CA LYS A 52 -1.39 25.93 -1.00
C LYS A 52 -0.57 24.65 -0.85
N GLY A 53 0.39 24.42 -1.76
CA GLY A 53 1.23 23.23 -1.80
C GLY A 53 1.05 22.39 -3.05
N SER A 54 1.59 21.17 -3.01
CA SER A 54 1.57 20.21 -4.11
C SER A 54 0.39 19.24 -3.96
N VAL A 55 -0.43 19.10 -5.01
CA VAL A 55 -1.61 18.23 -5.01
C VAL A 55 -1.45 17.12 -6.06
N PRO A 56 -1.74 15.85 -5.74
CA PRO A 56 -1.68 14.76 -6.71
C PRO A 56 -2.79 14.91 -7.76
N ILE A 57 -2.52 14.51 -9.00
CA ILE A 57 -3.49 14.52 -10.10
C ILE A 57 -4.04 13.12 -10.33
N CYS A 58 -5.36 13.01 -10.47
CA CYS A 58 -6.03 11.75 -10.73
C CYS A 58 -5.62 11.23 -12.11
N THR A 59 -5.21 9.96 -12.18
CA THR A 59 -5.08 9.28 -13.47
C THR A 59 -6.42 8.66 -13.81
N PRO A 60 -7.07 9.01 -14.94
CA PRO A 60 -8.36 8.46 -15.28
C PRO A 60 -8.31 6.94 -15.45
N ASP A 61 -9.36 6.23 -15.03
CA ASP A 61 -9.46 4.77 -15.18
C ASP A 61 -9.33 4.34 -16.64
N THR A 62 -9.80 5.16 -17.59
CA THR A 62 -9.64 4.91 -19.03
C THR A 62 -8.18 4.77 -19.44
N VAL A 63 -7.28 5.59 -18.87
CA VAL A 63 -5.83 5.50 -19.10
C VAL A 63 -5.28 4.21 -18.48
N MET A 64 -5.60 3.93 -17.22
CA MET A 64 -5.07 2.74 -16.53
C MET A 64 -5.60 1.42 -17.11
N ASN A 65 -6.84 1.40 -17.61
CA ASN A 65 -7.41 0.25 -18.30
C ASN A 65 -6.68 -0.05 -19.61
N ARG A 66 -6.29 0.99 -20.37
CA ARG A 66 -5.46 0.83 -21.57
C ARG A 66 -4.09 0.25 -21.22
N VAL A 67 -3.45 0.79 -20.19
CA VAL A 67 -2.15 0.28 -19.70
C VAL A 67 -2.27 -1.19 -19.28
N GLY A 68 -3.28 -1.55 -18.49
CA GLY A 68 -3.54 -2.94 -18.09
C GLY A 68 -3.78 -3.86 -19.28
N ALA A 69 -4.49 -3.39 -20.32
CA ALA A 69 -4.72 -4.16 -21.54
C ALA A 69 -3.42 -4.37 -22.36
N SER A 70 -2.44 -3.49 -22.25
CA SER A 70 -1.14 -3.58 -22.92
C SER A 70 -0.09 -4.40 -22.15
N LEU A 71 -0.21 -4.53 -20.83
CA LEU A 71 0.73 -5.28 -19.99
C LEU A 71 0.30 -6.75 -19.86
N LYS A 72 0.31 -7.47 -20.99
CA LYS A 72 -0.05 -8.90 -21.09
C LYS A 72 1.17 -9.74 -21.45
N ALA A 73 1.01 -11.06 -21.46
CA ALA A 73 2.07 -11.96 -21.94
C ALA A 73 2.40 -11.68 -23.43
N PRO A 74 3.68 -11.70 -23.83
CA PRO A 74 4.89 -12.00 -23.02
C PRO A 74 5.49 -10.78 -22.30
N LYS A 75 4.94 -9.58 -22.50
CA LYS A 75 5.52 -8.30 -22.08
C LYS A 75 5.54 -8.05 -20.58
N GLY A 76 4.42 -8.26 -19.89
CA GLY A 76 4.27 -7.96 -18.46
C GLY A 76 4.74 -6.54 -18.10
N LEU A 77 5.35 -6.37 -16.93
CA LEU A 77 5.96 -5.11 -16.46
C LEU A 77 7.38 -4.87 -16.99
N GLY A 78 7.95 -5.81 -17.75
CA GLY A 78 9.34 -5.83 -18.19
C GLY A 78 10.05 -7.13 -17.82
N ALA A 79 11.33 -7.22 -18.21
CA ALA A 79 12.19 -8.36 -17.88
C ALA A 79 13.02 -8.08 -16.61
N GLY A 80 13.28 -9.13 -15.83
CA GLY A 80 14.17 -9.06 -14.66
C GLY A 80 13.47 -8.69 -13.35
N GLN A 81 14.26 -8.14 -12.43
CA GLN A 81 13.78 -7.73 -11.10
C GLN A 81 12.90 -6.49 -11.21
N LEU A 82 11.72 -6.55 -10.57
CA LEU A 82 10.86 -5.38 -10.48
C LEU A 82 11.45 -4.31 -9.55
N VAL A 83 11.17 -3.05 -9.86
CA VAL A 83 11.53 -1.87 -9.06
C VAL A 83 10.27 -1.10 -8.62
N GLU A 84 10.45 -0.08 -7.77
CA GLU A 84 9.36 0.59 -7.05
C GLU A 84 8.28 1.16 -7.96
N TYR A 85 8.66 1.84 -9.04
CA TYR A 85 7.68 2.46 -9.94
C TYR A 85 6.87 1.41 -10.70
N GLN A 86 7.41 0.20 -10.93
CA GLN A 86 6.66 -0.89 -11.54
C GLN A 86 5.65 -1.49 -10.56
N LEU A 87 6.03 -1.64 -9.29
CA LEU A 87 5.11 -2.08 -8.23
C LEU A 87 4.00 -1.04 -7.97
N GLN A 88 4.33 0.25 -8.03
CA GLN A 88 3.36 1.34 -7.92
C GLN A 88 2.48 1.46 -9.15
N LEU A 89 3.00 1.21 -10.35
CA LEU A 89 2.19 1.13 -11.56
C LEU A 89 1.19 -0.02 -11.45
N ALA A 90 1.68 -1.20 -11.05
CA ALA A 90 0.87 -2.40 -10.95
C ALA A 90 -0.30 -2.22 -9.96
N SER A 91 -0.08 -1.56 -8.81
CA SER A 91 -1.14 -1.30 -7.81
C SER A 91 -2.24 -0.38 -8.31
N LYS A 92 -2.00 0.40 -9.38
CA LYS A 92 -2.98 1.30 -10.00
C LYS A 92 -3.77 0.67 -11.15
N ILE A 93 -3.39 -0.52 -11.62
CA ILE A 93 -4.10 -1.20 -12.71
C ILE A 93 -5.37 -1.85 -12.12
N PRO A 94 -6.60 -1.50 -12.57
CA PRO A 94 -7.82 -2.03 -11.97
C PRO A 94 -7.97 -3.55 -12.12
N MET A 95 -7.53 -4.08 -13.27
CA MET A 95 -7.59 -5.51 -13.59
C MET A 95 -6.28 -5.94 -14.27
N PRO A 96 -5.19 -6.14 -13.49
CA PRO A 96 -3.89 -6.52 -14.06
C PRO A 96 -3.97 -7.91 -14.71
N ASP A 97 -3.20 -8.19 -15.75
CA ASP A 97 -3.15 -9.54 -16.34
C ASP A 97 -2.47 -10.56 -15.40
N GLU A 98 -2.65 -11.87 -15.64
CA GLU A 98 -2.03 -12.91 -14.81
C GLU A 98 -0.51 -12.79 -14.76
N ILE A 99 0.13 -12.41 -15.87
CA ILE A 99 1.59 -12.22 -15.91
C ILE A 99 2.06 -11.12 -14.95
N VAL A 100 1.28 -10.04 -14.81
CA VAL A 100 1.61 -8.92 -13.91
C VAL A 100 1.49 -9.38 -12.46
N ILE A 101 0.44 -10.14 -12.14
CA ILE A 101 0.23 -10.72 -10.81
C ILE A 101 1.38 -11.66 -10.45
N GLU A 102 1.78 -12.53 -11.38
CA GLU A 102 2.87 -13.47 -11.19
C GLU A 102 4.21 -12.74 -10.95
N GLN A 103 4.53 -11.73 -11.77
CA GLN A 103 5.75 -10.94 -11.61
C GLN A 103 5.80 -10.20 -10.28
N VAL A 104 4.69 -9.56 -9.87
CA VAL A 104 4.59 -8.90 -8.56
C VAL A 104 4.75 -9.91 -7.42
N GLY A 105 4.11 -11.07 -7.50
CA GLY A 105 4.20 -12.07 -6.45
C GLY A 105 5.58 -12.73 -6.35
N LYS A 106 6.25 -12.97 -7.49
CA LYS A 106 7.66 -13.41 -7.53
C LYS A 106 8.59 -12.38 -6.92
N ALA A 107 8.34 -11.07 -7.14
CA ALA A 107 9.11 -10.02 -6.48
C ALA A 107 8.81 -9.97 -4.97
N ALA A 108 7.54 -10.05 -4.57
CA ALA A 108 7.08 -9.93 -3.18
C ALA A 108 7.57 -11.07 -2.25
N PHE A 109 7.64 -12.29 -2.79
CA PHE A 109 8.06 -13.50 -2.07
C PHE A 109 9.41 -14.03 -2.54
N ASN A 110 10.23 -13.21 -3.18
CA ASN A 110 11.59 -13.59 -3.52
C ASN A 110 12.38 -13.91 -2.24
N GLU A 111 13.14 -15.01 -2.27
CA GLU A 111 14.01 -15.40 -1.17
C GLU A 111 15.11 -14.35 -0.92
N SER A 112 15.63 -13.78 -1.99
CA SER A 112 16.64 -12.73 -1.94
C SER A 112 16.02 -11.35 -1.78
N LYS A 113 16.72 -10.49 -1.03
CA LYS A 113 16.37 -9.09 -0.88
C LYS A 113 16.24 -8.42 -2.25
N GLN A 114 15.14 -7.72 -2.46
CA GLN A 114 14.93 -6.91 -3.66
C GLN A 114 15.29 -5.46 -3.30
N HIS A 115 16.41 -4.96 -3.83
CA HIS A 115 16.88 -3.61 -3.52
C HIS A 115 16.05 -2.54 -4.20
N SER A 116 15.79 -1.46 -3.47
CA SER A 116 15.20 -0.23 -3.97
C SER A 116 16.15 0.50 -4.93
N GLU A 117 15.64 0.97 -6.07
CA GLU A 117 16.41 1.79 -7.03
C GLU A 117 16.72 3.18 -6.43
N VAL A 118 15.80 3.70 -5.61
CA VAL A 118 15.92 5.05 -5.01
C VAL A 118 16.76 5.04 -3.74
N PHE A 119 16.61 4.00 -2.91
CA PHE A 119 17.27 3.84 -1.62
C PHE A 119 17.90 2.45 -1.55
N PRO A 120 19.12 2.24 -2.08
CA PRO A 120 19.73 0.90 -2.26
C PRO A 120 19.83 0.04 -0.99
N ARG A 121 19.72 0.64 0.20
CA ARG A 121 19.71 -0.08 1.48
C ARG A 121 18.34 -0.62 1.88
N GLN A 122 17.27 -0.19 1.23
CA GLN A 122 15.90 -0.62 1.52
C GLN A 122 15.52 -1.87 0.71
N ASP A 123 14.64 -2.68 1.30
CA ASP A 123 14.03 -3.86 0.69
C ASP A 123 12.64 -3.49 0.16
N ILE A 124 12.35 -3.72 -1.11
CA ILE A 124 11.06 -3.39 -1.74
C ILE A 124 10.05 -4.53 -1.66
N ARG A 125 10.43 -5.72 -1.16
CA ARG A 125 9.50 -6.83 -0.99
C ARG A 125 8.25 -6.48 -0.16
N PRO A 126 8.31 -5.68 0.92
CA PRO A 126 7.12 -5.21 1.63
C PRO A 126 6.15 -4.44 0.72
N LEU A 127 6.67 -3.54 -0.14
CA LEU A 127 5.86 -2.85 -1.14
C LEU A 127 5.24 -3.85 -2.12
N GLY A 128 6.01 -4.84 -2.58
CA GLY A 128 5.52 -5.91 -3.44
C GLY A 128 4.36 -6.69 -2.83
N ARG A 129 4.43 -7.00 -1.52
CA ARG A 129 3.34 -7.69 -0.79
C ARG A 129 2.09 -6.84 -0.67
N SER A 130 2.24 -5.56 -0.33
CA SER A 130 1.12 -4.62 -0.30
C SER A 130 0.48 -4.43 -1.67
N THR A 131 1.29 -4.33 -2.74
CA THR A 131 0.80 -4.29 -4.13
C THR A 131 0.07 -5.59 -4.49
N LEU A 132 0.64 -6.74 -4.17
CA LEU A 132 -0.01 -8.03 -4.45
C LEU A 132 -1.37 -8.15 -3.72
N ALA A 133 -1.45 -7.63 -2.49
CA ALA A 133 -2.69 -7.60 -1.72
C ALA A 133 -3.78 -6.76 -2.41
N THR A 134 -3.44 -5.72 -3.18
CA THR A 134 -4.46 -4.93 -3.92
C THR A 134 -5.11 -5.73 -5.06
N PHE A 135 -4.53 -6.84 -5.50
CA PHE A 135 -5.10 -7.71 -6.54
C PHE A 135 -6.18 -8.66 -6.01
N GLY A 136 -6.42 -8.67 -4.70
CA GLY A 136 -7.48 -9.43 -4.09
C GLY A 136 -7.30 -10.95 -4.24
N LYS A 137 -8.42 -11.65 -4.43
CA LYS A 137 -8.45 -13.11 -4.62
C LYS A 137 -7.60 -13.61 -5.79
N ARG A 138 -7.23 -12.74 -6.73
CA ARG A 138 -6.39 -13.13 -7.88
C ARG A 138 -4.95 -13.45 -7.47
N ALA A 139 -4.51 -13.03 -6.29
CA ALA A 139 -3.23 -13.40 -5.70
C ALA A 139 -3.22 -14.81 -5.04
N ILE A 140 -4.27 -15.64 -5.24
CA ILE A 140 -4.45 -16.93 -4.54
C ILE A 140 -3.26 -17.89 -4.68
N ALA A 141 -2.52 -17.83 -5.79
CA ALA A 141 -1.32 -18.64 -6.01
C ALA A 141 -0.22 -18.40 -4.95
N PHE A 142 -0.25 -17.27 -4.26
CA PHE A 142 0.71 -16.89 -3.22
C PHE A 142 0.16 -17.08 -1.79
N ARG A 143 -1.03 -17.69 -1.63
CA ARG A 143 -1.64 -17.88 -0.31
C ARG A 143 -0.72 -18.64 0.65
N ASP A 144 -0.23 -19.80 0.23
CA ASP A 144 0.45 -20.72 1.15
C ASP A 144 1.76 -20.11 1.67
N VAL A 145 2.54 -19.48 0.79
CA VAL A 145 3.76 -18.74 1.18
C VAL A 145 3.44 -17.52 2.04
N ALA A 146 2.33 -16.83 1.79
CA ALA A 146 1.89 -15.71 2.61
C ALA A 146 1.56 -16.17 4.03
N VAL A 147 0.72 -17.19 4.18
CA VAL A 147 0.30 -17.76 5.48
C VAL A 147 1.49 -18.25 6.30
N GLN A 148 2.45 -18.91 5.63
CA GLN A 148 3.68 -19.38 6.27
C GLN A 148 4.55 -18.23 6.79
N GLN A 149 4.63 -17.12 6.06
CA GLN A 149 5.51 -16.00 6.38
C GLN A 149 4.85 -14.90 7.23
N MET A 150 3.56 -15.01 7.58
CA MET A 150 2.86 -14.03 8.42
C MET A 150 3.57 -13.82 9.76
N SER A 151 3.83 -12.56 10.11
CA SER A 151 4.40 -12.17 11.40
C SER A 151 4.09 -10.70 11.69
N GLY A 152 3.89 -10.35 12.97
CA GLY A 152 3.71 -8.97 13.41
C GLY A 152 5.02 -8.19 13.61
N GLU A 153 6.19 -8.82 13.43
CA GLU A 153 7.47 -8.24 13.84
C GLU A 153 8.22 -7.51 12.71
N THR A 154 7.97 -7.85 11.46
CA THR A 154 8.70 -7.30 10.31
C THR A 154 7.75 -6.79 9.24
N PRO A 155 8.17 -5.80 8.41
CA PRO A 155 7.36 -5.33 7.28
C PRO A 155 7.06 -6.45 6.26
N LEU A 156 7.95 -7.43 6.16
CA LEU A 156 7.72 -8.63 5.35
C LEU A 156 6.55 -9.44 5.93
N GLY A 157 6.60 -9.73 7.24
CA GLY A 157 5.58 -10.53 7.90
C GLY A 157 4.18 -9.90 7.87
N THR A 158 4.10 -8.58 8.08
CA THR A 158 2.83 -7.84 8.03
C THR A 158 2.32 -7.69 6.60
N GLY A 159 3.20 -7.51 5.61
CA GLY A 159 2.83 -7.57 4.20
C GLY A 159 2.31 -8.96 3.80
N ALA A 160 2.90 -10.04 4.31
CA ALA A 160 2.39 -11.39 4.07
C ALA A 160 1.01 -11.59 4.70
N ALA A 161 0.76 -10.97 5.86
CA ALA A 161 -0.57 -10.96 6.48
C ALA A 161 -1.62 -10.27 5.60
N GLN A 162 -1.28 -9.19 4.91
CA GLN A 162 -2.20 -8.53 3.96
C GLN A 162 -2.57 -9.44 2.79
N VAL A 163 -1.60 -10.14 2.20
CA VAL A 163 -1.84 -11.10 1.12
C VAL A 163 -2.70 -12.27 1.62
N ALA A 164 -2.36 -12.87 2.76
CA ALA A 164 -3.12 -13.98 3.33
C ALA A 164 -4.57 -13.59 3.67
N ALA A 165 -4.78 -12.38 4.18
CA ALA A 165 -6.12 -11.84 4.45
C ALA A 165 -6.94 -11.65 3.17
N VAL A 166 -6.37 -11.04 2.13
CA VAL A 166 -7.12 -10.69 0.92
C VAL A 166 -7.54 -11.90 0.09
N VAL A 167 -6.72 -12.95 0.10
CA VAL A 167 -7.04 -14.22 -0.58
C VAL A 167 -8.04 -15.07 0.20
N GLY A 168 -8.40 -14.64 1.42
CA GLY A 168 -9.43 -15.26 2.25
C GLY A 168 -8.97 -16.53 2.95
N ASP A 169 -7.70 -16.62 3.37
CA ASP A 169 -7.27 -17.74 4.20
C ASP A 169 -7.98 -17.72 5.57
N PRO A 170 -8.62 -18.83 6.00
CA PRO A 170 -9.43 -18.84 7.21
C PRO A 170 -8.62 -18.64 8.50
N THR A 171 -7.31 -18.89 8.47
CA THR A 171 -6.43 -18.73 9.63
C THR A 171 -5.81 -17.34 9.72
N ALA A 172 -5.83 -16.55 8.64
CA ALA A 172 -5.14 -15.28 8.57
C ALA A 172 -5.74 -14.23 9.52
N LEU A 173 -7.06 -14.01 9.45
CA LEU A 173 -7.70 -12.95 10.24
C LEU A 173 -7.59 -13.17 11.76
N PRO A 174 -7.85 -14.37 12.32
CA PRO A 174 -7.60 -14.63 13.74
C PRO A 174 -6.16 -14.36 14.16
N ARG A 175 -5.18 -14.78 13.36
CA ARG A 175 -3.75 -14.54 13.62
C ARG A 175 -3.38 -13.06 13.58
N ILE A 176 -3.96 -12.28 12.64
CA ILE A 176 -3.76 -10.83 12.56
C ILE A 176 -4.28 -10.13 13.83
N VAL A 177 -5.49 -10.49 14.25
CA VAL A 177 -6.10 -9.94 15.48
C VAL A 177 -5.26 -10.27 16.71
N GLU A 178 -4.78 -11.52 16.80
CA GLU A 178 -3.86 -11.94 17.85
C GLU A 178 -2.57 -11.11 17.85
N MET A 179 -1.91 -10.92 16.70
CA MET A 179 -0.69 -10.12 16.58
C MET A 179 -0.90 -8.67 17.07
N ILE A 180 -2.01 -8.04 16.69
CA ILE A 180 -2.35 -6.68 17.15
C ILE A 180 -2.56 -6.67 18.67
N ASN A 181 -3.37 -7.60 19.18
CA ASN A 181 -3.70 -7.67 20.61
C ASN A 181 -2.47 -7.95 21.48
N VAL A 182 -1.59 -8.86 21.06
CA VAL A 182 -0.33 -9.15 21.76
C VAL A 182 0.57 -7.92 21.77
N LYS A 183 0.75 -7.26 20.62
CA LYS A 183 1.66 -6.11 20.51
C LYS A 183 1.18 -4.91 21.32
N VAL A 184 -0.13 -4.66 21.38
CA VAL A 184 -0.72 -3.61 22.24
C VAL A 184 -0.76 -4.02 23.72
N GLY A 185 -1.12 -5.27 24.00
CA GLY A 185 -1.30 -5.80 25.36
C GLY A 185 -0.01 -5.99 26.13
N ASN A 186 1.12 -6.19 25.44
CA ASN A 186 2.45 -6.24 26.06
C ASN A 186 2.94 -4.86 26.54
N LEU A 187 2.24 -3.78 26.21
CA LEU A 187 2.57 -2.43 26.67
C LEU A 187 1.70 -2.06 27.88
N PRO A 188 2.26 -1.42 28.92
CA PRO A 188 1.47 -0.85 30.02
C PRO A 188 0.36 0.06 29.50
N PRO A 189 -0.84 0.16 30.14
CA PRO A 189 -1.99 0.87 29.57
C PRO A 189 -1.74 2.32 29.11
N ASN A 190 -0.86 3.05 29.80
CA ASN A 190 -0.53 4.45 29.49
C ASN A 190 0.79 4.60 28.71
N ALA A 191 1.45 3.51 28.34
CA ALA A 191 2.68 3.57 27.58
C ALA A 191 2.41 3.99 26.13
N VAL A 192 3.31 4.79 25.58
CA VAL A 192 3.32 5.15 24.16
C VAL A 192 3.72 3.92 23.34
N ILE A 193 3.08 3.73 22.19
CA ILE A 193 3.45 2.70 21.23
C ILE A 193 4.68 3.19 20.46
N GLN A 194 5.77 2.44 20.54
CA GLN A 194 7.04 2.77 19.89
C GLN A 194 6.92 2.77 18.36
N LEU A 195 7.78 3.55 17.68
CA LEU A 195 7.77 3.73 16.22
C LEU A 195 7.65 2.43 15.43
N ASP A 196 8.53 1.46 15.70
CA ASP A 196 8.55 0.20 14.95
C ASP A 196 7.26 -0.61 15.19
N ALA A 197 6.76 -0.62 16.43
CA ALA A 197 5.52 -1.30 16.78
C ALA A 197 4.30 -0.64 16.13
N ARG A 198 4.26 0.70 16.11
CA ARG A 198 3.23 1.52 15.45
C ARG A 198 3.13 1.20 13.96
N ASP A 199 4.27 1.15 13.27
CA ASP A 199 4.28 0.87 11.82
C ASP A 199 3.77 -0.54 11.52
N ARG A 200 4.19 -1.54 12.30
CA ARG A 200 3.68 -2.91 12.17
C ARG A 200 2.17 -3.00 12.47
N LEU A 201 1.69 -2.29 13.50
CA LEU A 201 0.26 -2.23 13.83
C LEU A 201 -0.56 -1.60 12.70
N LEU A 202 -0.06 -0.55 12.05
CA LEU A 202 -0.75 0.09 10.93
C LEU A 202 -0.83 -0.85 9.73
N GLU A 203 0.25 -1.58 9.43
CA GLU A 203 0.27 -2.57 8.35
C GLU A 203 -0.66 -3.76 8.62
N LEU A 204 -0.78 -4.20 9.89
CA LEU A 204 -1.75 -5.22 10.30
C LEU A 204 -3.19 -4.70 10.25
N ALA A 205 -3.43 -3.43 10.56
CA ALA A 205 -4.74 -2.81 10.37
C ALA A 205 -5.15 -2.81 8.89
N TRP A 206 -4.21 -2.52 7.97
CA TRP A 206 -4.45 -2.70 6.53
C TRP A 206 -4.76 -4.15 6.15
N ALA A 207 -4.14 -5.13 6.82
CA ALA A 207 -4.48 -6.54 6.61
C ALA A 207 -5.92 -6.87 7.02
N ILE A 208 -6.43 -6.27 8.12
CA ILE A 208 -7.86 -6.36 8.48
C ILE A 208 -8.74 -5.76 7.38
N TYR A 209 -8.40 -4.59 6.85
CA TYR A 209 -9.13 -3.99 5.72
C TYR A 209 -9.19 -4.93 4.51
N PHE A 210 -8.06 -5.55 4.16
CA PHE A 210 -8.00 -6.49 3.04
C PHE A 210 -8.82 -7.77 3.25
N ALA A 211 -9.13 -8.15 4.49
CA ALA A 211 -10.04 -9.27 4.77
C ALA A 211 -11.51 -8.99 4.36
N GLY A 212 -11.83 -7.76 3.91
CA GLY A 212 -13.16 -7.38 3.45
C GLY A 212 -14.20 -7.44 4.57
N ASP A 213 -15.37 -8.00 4.28
CA ASP A 213 -16.47 -8.07 5.25
C ASP A 213 -16.11 -8.84 6.53
N ALA A 214 -15.26 -9.87 6.44
CA ALA A 214 -14.76 -10.58 7.61
C ALA A 214 -13.97 -9.64 8.54
N GLY A 215 -13.20 -8.71 7.96
CA GLY A 215 -12.41 -7.72 8.68
C GLY A 215 -13.25 -6.74 9.52
N ARG A 216 -14.50 -6.47 9.15
CA ARG A 216 -15.40 -5.60 9.93
C ARG A 216 -15.63 -6.10 11.35
N THR A 217 -15.66 -7.42 11.54
CA THR A 217 -15.84 -8.03 12.87
C THR A 217 -14.56 -8.02 13.72
N ALA A 218 -13.42 -7.74 13.10
CA ALA A 218 -12.10 -7.75 13.72
C ALA A 218 -11.56 -6.36 14.09
N SER A 219 -12.28 -5.30 13.72
CA SER A 219 -11.84 -3.90 13.90
C SER A 219 -11.68 -3.46 15.35
N ALA A 220 -12.28 -4.17 16.31
CA ALA A 220 -12.13 -3.92 17.74
C ALA A 220 -10.65 -3.87 18.19
N SER A 221 -9.75 -4.62 17.55
CA SER A 221 -8.32 -4.56 17.85
C SER A 221 -7.67 -3.25 17.37
N ILE A 222 -8.20 -2.62 16.32
CA ILE A 222 -7.76 -1.31 15.83
C ILE A 222 -8.18 -0.21 16.82
N HIS A 223 -9.40 -0.28 17.35
CA HIS A 223 -9.87 0.66 18.39
C HIS A 223 -8.95 0.71 19.61
N LYS A 224 -8.42 -0.44 20.04
CA LYS A 224 -7.42 -0.50 21.13
C LYS A 224 -6.14 0.28 20.83
N VAL A 225 -5.73 0.37 19.56
CA VAL A 225 -4.59 1.20 19.14
C VAL A 225 -4.98 2.68 19.14
N MET A 226 -6.19 2.99 18.64
CA MET A 226 -6.73 4.35 18.53
C MET A 226 -6.88 5.07 19.88
N GLU A 227 -7.01 4.31 20.97
CA GLU A 227 -7.07 4.81 22.35
C GLU A 227 -5.70 5.17 22.96
N ARG A 228 -4.61 4.92 22.23
CA ARG A 228 -3.23 5.07 22.72
C ARG A 228 -2.53 6.25 22.05
N LYS A 229 -1.39 6.65 22.63
CA LYS A 229 -0.41 7.51 21.96
C LYS A 229 0.59 6.66 21.19
N VAL A 230 1.13 7.22 20.11
CA VAL A 230 2.18 6.61 19.30
C VAL A 230 3.36 7.55 19.16
N GLU A 231 4.56 6.99 19.04
CA GLU A 231 5.76 7.78 18.72
C GLU A 231 5.69 8.30 17.28
N SER A 232 6.33 9.44 17.04
CA SER A 232 6.53 10.02 15.71
C SER A 232 7.89 10.70 15.65
N ARG A 233 8.56 10.60 14.49
CA ARG A 233 9.75 11.42 14.23
C ARG A 233 9.32 12.85 13.96
N ALA A 234 9.96 13.82 14.62
CA ALA A 234 9.72 15.24 14.41
C ALA A 234 11.03 16.02 14.45
N PRO A 235 11.92 15.91 13.44
CA PRO A 235 13.15 16.70 13.39
C PRO A 235 12.84 18.22 13.43
N PRO A 236 13.61 19.03 14.19
CA PRO A 236 14.77 18.68 15.01
C PRO A 236 14.44 18.20 16.44
N PHE A 237 13.16 18.12 16.81
CA PHE A 237 12.66 17.82 18.17
C PHE A 237 12.78 16.34 18.59
N GLY A 238 13.29 15.45 17.74
CA GLY A 238 13.49 14.04 18.07
C GLY A 238 12.20 13.22 17.94
N ILE A 239 11.89 12.42 18.97
CA ILE A 239 10.68 11.59 19.03
C ILE A 239 9.62 12.30 19.88
N VAL A 240 8.40 12.41 19.35
CA VAL A 240 7.26 13.02 20.03
C VAL A 240 6.08 12.04 20.10
N GLU A 241 5.19 12.27 21.06
CA GLU A 241 3.98 11.48 21.25
C GLU A 241 2.79 12.12 20.51
N LEU A 242 2.17 11.37 19.61
CA LEU A 242 1.01 11.83 18.82
C LEU A 242 -0.17 10.87 18.96
N ASN A 243 -1.34 11.33 18.49
CA ASN A 243 -2.47 10.44 18.24
C ASN A 243 -2.19 9.61 16.96
N PRO A 244 -2.69 8.37 16.85
CA PRO A 244 -2.49 7.48 15.70
C PRO A 244 -3.35 7.88 14.50
N LYS A 245 -3.13 9.07 13.95
CA LYS A 245 -4.02 9.68 12.96
C LYS A 245 -4.06 8.91 11.64
N ARG A 246 -2.99 8.18 11.25
CA ARG A 246 -3.01 7.35 10.02
C ARG A 246 -3.99 6.18 10.11
N PHE A 247 -4.30 5.70 11.32
CA PHE A 247 -5.26 4.60 11.53
C PHE A 247 -6.70 5.03 11.26
N CYS A 248 -7.03 6.32 11.40
CA CYS A 248 -8.36 6.86 11.10
C CYS A 248 -8.85 6.45 9.71
N ARG A 249 -7.97 6.48 8.71
CA ARG A 249 -8.33 6.12 7.34
C ARG A 249 -8.64 4.63 7.20
N VAL A 250 -7.85 3.78 7.84
CA VAL A 250 -8.05 2.33 7.79
C VAL A 250 -9.38 1.98 8.46
N LEU A 251 -9.66 2.60 9.61
CA LEU A 251 -10.91 2.40 10.33
C LEU A 251 -12.13 2.88 9.53
N GLU A 252 -12.06 4.06 8.91
CA GLU A 252 -13.09 4.59 8.01
C GLU A 252 -13.35 3.64 6.82
N LEU A 253 -12.31 3.01 6.28
CA LEU A 253 -12.45 2.06 5.18
C LEU A 253 -13.10 0.74 5.59
N ILE A 254 -12.93 0.30 6.85
CA ILE A 254 -13.51 -0.95 7.36
C ILE A 254 -14.97 -0.75 7.76
N GLU A 255 -15.24 0.27 8.57
CA GLU A 255 -16.55 0.46 9.24
C GLU A 255 -17.37 1.64 8.69
N GLY A 256 -16.76 2.49 7.87
CA GLY A 256 -17.36 3.74 7.39
C GLY A 256 -17.03 4.95 8.28
N PRO A 257 -17.46 6.16 7.86
CA PRO A 257 -17.07 7.41 8.52
C PRO A 257 -17.45 7.51 10.00
N ALA A 258 -18.56 6.86 10.41
CA ALA A 258 -19.06 6.89 11.78
C ALA A 258 -18.06 6.33 12.82
N ALA A 259 -17.20 5.39 12.42
CA ALA A 259 -16.24 4.76 13.33
C ALA A 259 -15.15 5.72 13.85
N THR A 260 -14.92 6.81 13.14
CA THR A 260 -13.93 7.83 13.54
C THR A 260 -14.49 8.92 14.47
N VAL A 261 -15.81 8.96 14.70
CA VAL A 261 -16.46 9.99 15.52
C VAL A 261 -15.98 9.98 16.97
N ALA A 262 -15.64 8.80 17.50
CA ALA A 262 -15.08 8.65 18.84
C ALA A 262 -13.64 9.20 18.98
N TYR A 263 -13.02 9.60 17.86
CA TYR A 263 -11.63 10.04 17.79
C TYR A 263 -11.54 11.43 17.15
N PRO A 264 -11.77 12.52 17.91
CA PRO A 264 -11.84 13.88 17.37
C PRO A 264 -10.62 14.32 16.54
N TYR A 265 -9.44 13.76 16.85
CA TYR A 265 -8.21 14.02 16.11
C TYR A 265 -8.23 13.54 14.66
N CYS A 266 -9.15 12.64 14.28
CA CYS A 266 -9.30 12.16 12.92
C CYS A 266 -9.78 13.26 11.96
N SER A 267 -10.65 14.16 12.43
CA SER A 267 -11.18 15.28 11.64
C SER A 267 -10.46 16.61 11.86
N ASP A 268 -9.64 16.72 12.91
CA ASP A 268 -8.95 17.97 13.26
C ASP A 268 -7.72 18.20 12.35
N PRO A 269 -7.71 19.22 11.47
CA PRO A 269 -6.58 19.50 10.59
C PRO A 269 -5.32 19.98 11.33
N SER A 270 -5.43 20.45 12.57
CA SER A 270 -4.30 20.91 13.38
C SER A 270 -3.48 19.75 13.97
N VAL A 271 -4.07 18.56 14.09
CA VAL A 271 -3.35 17.38 14.56
C VAL A 271 -2.50 16.82 13.41
N PRO A 272 -1.16 16.72 13.56
CA PRO A 272 -0.30 16.20 12.50
C PRO A 272 -0.48 14.69 12.32
N PHE A 273 -0.13 14.20 11.14
CA PHE A 273 0.08 12.77 10.92
C PHE A 273 1.44 12.37 11.48
N GLU A 274 1.47 11.21 12.13
CA GLU A 274 2.69 10.59 12.60
C GLU A 274 3.62 10.18 11.44
N GLN A 275 4.91 10.52 11.56
CA GLN A 275 5.99 10.20 10.62
C GLN A 275 6.76 8.98 11.09
#